data_AF-A0A959F6V4-F1
#
_entry.id   AF-A0A959F6V4-F1
#
_cell.length_a   1.000
_cell.length_b   1.000
_cell.length_c   1.000
_cell.angle_alpha   90.00
_cell.angle_beta   90.00
_cell.angle_gamma   90.00
#
_symmetry.space_group_name_H-M   'P 1'
#
loop_
_entity.id
_entity.type
_entity.pdbx_description
1 polymer ?
#
loop_
_entity_poly.entity_id
_entity_poly.type
_entity_poly.pdbx_seq_one_letter_code
_entity_poly.pdbx_strand_id
1 'polypeptide(L)'
;MKLYYLALITVLLTALTGCANYKLNYAAGSEDWQSIQSADTASVTYTLYLIGDIGDRTGKYNTGMDLLARHLRGEDEKSGVIFLGNNLSTANTGSRKKVYEEKLKEQLKSVRDFPGDIFFLPGESDWSARGLEGVEWEKDLIEDYLDRDDVWMPDPGCSGPEEIELTDDLVLLLVDSEWYLRDWEGEIDINSDCDVKSRKVFRWLVNEEMKSNRHKNTVVAMHHPLASFGPHGGSHHWKEHLFPLTAVNDHLYIPLPVIGSLATFLRSSTGNRRDLAHPVYQEMVEAFMDPARQNGRYIFAGAHDQSLQYIERDSQVFIVSGGGSGRTTPVHTGKGSDFAYSRPGFSRIHFYADGSAWVEFWASEYGRDEGRLVYRKQIKGPFPERVDPPDPEYDPITPGETVRVPVSERDYERGGLWRFFFGEHYRDVYKAEVEVPLFDLERYLGGVEPIKRGGGAQTNSLRIEDEKGRQYTLRSIDKDASRTVPYPFNQNVVLDIVEDNFSASHPFGALAAAELSKVVGINHNNPKVVYLPRQAALGEYNDDYGNALYLLEERPDDEVWQDAEFFGYPEKIE
;
A
#
# COMPACT_ATOMS: atom_id res chain seq x y z
N MET A 1 -21.89 -29.82 41.45
CA MET A 1 -21.61 -30.72 40.30
C MET A 1 -22.42 -30.37 39.05
N LYS A 2 -23.77 -30.43 39.06
CA LYS A 2 -24.58 -30.19 37.84
C LYS A 2 -24.37 -28.83 37.16
N LEU A 3 -24.22 -27.73 37.92
CA LEU A 3 -23.94 -26.41 37.34
C LEU A 3 -22.55 -26.30 36.68
N TYR A 4 -21.55 -26.99 37.23
CA TYR A 4 -20.20 -27.03 36.66
C TYR A 4 -20.17 -27.81 35.35
N TYR A 5 -20.86 -28.95 35.27
CA TYR A 5 -21.01 -29.69 34.02
C TYR A 5 -21.83 -28.90 33.00
N LEU A 6 -22.87 -28.18 33.42
CA LEU A 6 -23.65 -27.34 32.52
C LEU A 6 -22.79 -26.19 31.98
N ALA A 7 -22.03 -25.49 32.82
CA ALA A 7 -21.11 -24.43 32.39
C ALA A 7 -20.00 -24.97 31.47
N LEU A 8 -19.44 -26.16 31.78
CA LEU A 8 -18.43 -26.79 30.96
C LEU A 8 -19.00 -27.26 29.62
N ILE A 9 -20.22 -27.79 29.59
CA ILE A 9 -20.95 -28.18 28.37
C ILE A 9 -21.33 -26.94 27.56
N THR A 10 -21.74 -25.84 28.18
CA THR A 10 -22.03 -24.58 27.49
C THR A 10 -20.75 -23.98 26.90
N VAL A 11 -19.63 -23.98 27.63
CA VAL A 11 -18.31 -23.57 27.12
C VAL A 11 -17.84 -24.48 25.99
N LEU A 12 -18.05 -25.80 26.09
CA LEU A 12 -17.74 -26.76 25.03
C LEU A 12 -18.64 -26.55 23.79
N LEU A 13 -19.93 -26.28 23.98
CA LEU A 13 -20.90 -26.04 22.90
C LEU A 13 -20.65 -24.69 22.21
N THR A 14 -20.27 -23.65 22.95
CA THR A 14 -19.87 -22.36 22.36
C THR A 14 -18.51 -22.44 21.68
N ALA A 15 -17.62 -23.34 22.11
CA ALA A 15 -16.36 -23.60 21.42
C ALA A 15 -16.56 -24.35 20.08
N LEU A 16 -17.68 -25.06 19.90
CA LEU A 16 -17.96 -25.82 18.68
C LEU A 16 -18.57 -24.98 17.53
N THR A 17 -19.17 -23.82 17.82
CA THR A 17 -19.86 -22.99 16.81
C THR A 17 -18.95 -21.96 16.13
N GLY A 18 -17.65 -21.97 16.40
CA GLY A 18 -16.68 -21.02 15.82
C GLY A 18 -15.38 -21.67 15.34
N CYS A 19 -15.31 -23.00 15.21
CA CYS A 19 -14.10 -23.66 14.70
C CYS A 19 -13.94 -23.45 13.19
N ALA A 20 -12.73 -23.09 12.78
CA ALA A 20 -12.35 -23.06 11.38
C ALA A 20 -12.50 -24.46 10.75
N ASN A 21 -12.92 -24.51 9.48
CA ASN A 21 -13.22 -25.75 8.77
C ASN A 21 -12.82 -25.71 7.29
N TYR A 22 -12.90 -26.84 6.60
CA TYR A 22 -12.51 -26.96 5.19
C TYR A 22 -13.69 -26.84 4.20
N LYS A 23 -14.85 -26.38 4.67
CA LYS A 23 -16.09 -26.31 3.89
C LYS A 23 -16.32 -24.89 3.38
N LEU A 24 -17.32 -24.77 2.52
CA LEU A 24 -17.88 -23.51 2.05
C LEU A 24 -18.74 -22.90 3.17
N ASN A 25 -18.42 -21.67 3.56
CA ASN A 25 -19.12 -20.93 4.61
C ASN A 25 -19.68 -19.62 4.04
N TYR A 26 -20.93 -19.32 4.39
CA TYR A 26 -21.58 -18.03 4.16
C TYR A 26 -22.06 -17.50 5.50
N ALA A 27 -21.96 -16.18 5.70
CA ALA A 27 -22.66 -15.53 6.81
C ALA A 27 -24.17 -15.52 6.55
N ALA A 28 -24.94 -15.39 7.64
CA ALA A 28 -26.38 -15.26 7.56
C ALA A 28 -26.77 -14.01 6.75
N GLY A 29 -27.56 -14.20 5.69
CA GLY A 29 -27.98 -13.16 4.75
C GLY A 29 -27.13 -13.08 3.48
N SER A 30 -26.05 -13.85 3.38
CA SER A 30 -25.14 -13.88 2.23
C SER A 30 -25.27 -15.15 1.39
N GLU A 31 -26.16 -16.08 1.77
CA GLU A 31 -26.36 -17.36 1.09
C GLU A 31 -26.98 -17.20 -0.31
N ASP A 32 -27.89 -16.24 -0.48
CA ASP A 32 -28.68 -16.03 -1.70
C ASP A 32 -27.98 -15.11 -2.72
N TRP A 33 -26.65 -15.03 -2.70
CA TRP A 33 -25.85 -14.17 -3.58
C TRP A 33 -26.13 -14.39 -5.08
N GLN A 34 -26.56 -15.60 -5.49
CA GLN A 34 -26.92 -15.89 -6.89
C GLN A 34 -28.17 -15.13 -7.37
N SER A 35 -29.02 -14.67 -6.44
CA SER A 35 -30.22 -13.90 -6.75
C SER A 35 -29.93 -12.42 -6.99
N ILE A 36 -28.73 -11.95 -6.60
CA ILE A 36 -28.30 -10.56 -6.72
C ILE A 36 -27.65 -10.39 -8.09
N GLN A 37 -28.37 -9.78 -9.02
CA GLN A 37 -27.84 -9.47 -10.36
C GLN A 37 -26.96 -8.21 -10.32
N SER A 38 -25.95 -8.17 -11.19
CA SER A 38 -25.33 -6.90 -11.55
C SER A 38 -26.37 -5.98 -12.18
N ALA A 39 -26.25 -4.68 -11.93
CA ALA A 39 -26.91 -3.70 -12.78
C ALA A 39 -26.27 -3.82 -14.18
N ASP A 40 -26.89 -4.60 -15.06
CA ASP A 40 -26.41 -5.00 -16.40
C ASP A 40 -26.28 -3.83 -17.42
N THR A 41 -26.26 -2.58 -16.98
CA THR A 41 -26.24 -1.41 -17.87
C THR A 41 -24.86 -0.83 -18.10
N ALA A 42 -23.92 -0.99 -17.18
CA ALA A 42 -22.55 -0.46 -17.32
C ALA A 42 -21.62 -1.52 -17.94
N SER A 43 -20.74 -1.09 -18.85
CA SER A 43 -19.71 -1.96 -19.43
C SER A 43 -18.53 -2.12 -18.46
N VAL A 44 -17.97 -3.33 -18.39
CA VAL A 44 -16.70 -3.58 -17.69
C VAL A 44 -15.59 -2.81 -18.39
N THR A 45 -14.82 -2.03 -17.63
CA THR A 45 -13.67 -1.26 -18.11
C THR A 45 -12.35 -1.99 -17.87
N TYR A 46 -12.25 -2.72 -16.75
CA TYR A 46 -11.05 -3.47 -16.39
C TYR A 46 -11.39 -4.69 -15.53
N THR A 47 -10.68 -5.80 -15.73
CA THR A 47 -10.83 -7.03 -14.93
C THR A 47 -9.51 -7.39 -14.22
N LEU A 48 -9.54 -7.42 -12.89
CA LEU A 48 -8.35 -7.73 -12.08
C LEU A 48 -8.45 -9.11 -11.43
N TYR A 49 -7.49 -9.99 -11.73
CA TYR A 49 -7.35 -11.33 -11.17
C TYR A 49 -6.38 -11.32 -9.98
N LEU A 50 -6.73 -12.02 -8.91
CA LEU A 50 -5.98 -12.06 -7.66
C LEU A 50 -5.68 -13.51 -7.27
N ILE A 51 -4.40 -13.86 -7.13
CA ILE A 51 -3.97 -15.21 -6.73
C ILE A 51 -2.71 -15.12 -5.86
N GLY A 52 -2.64 -15.87 -4.77
CA GLY A 52 -1.43 -15.98 -3.94
C GLY A 52 -1.23 -17.40 -3.42
N ASP A 53 -0.11 -17.63 -2.75
CA ASP A 53 0.26 -18.93 -2.18
C ASP A 53 0.24 -20.07 -3.20
N ILE A 54 0.87 -19.85 -4.36
CA ILE A 54 0.92 -20.85 -5.43
C ILE A 54 1.90 -21.97 -5.05
N GLY A 55 3.04 -21.58 -4.48
CA GLY A 55 4.06 -22.48 -3.94
C GLY A 55 4.41 -23.66 -4.84
N ASP A 56 4.81 -24.79 -4.21
CA ASP A 56 5.09 -26.02 -4.95
C ASP A 56 3.80 -26.75 -5.32
N ARG A 57 3.58 -26.98 -6.63
CA ARG A 57 2.51 -27.84 -7.17
C ARG A 57 2.59 -29.24 -6.54
N THR A 58 1.79 -29.51 -5.51
CA THR A 58 1.71 -30.80 -4.84
C THR A 58 0.28 -31.29 -4.86
N GLY A 59 -0.02 -32.34 -5.65
CA GLY A 59 -1.36 -32.92 -5.69
C GLY A 59 -1.73 -33.58 -7.02
N LYS A 60 -2.85 -34.30 -7.00
CA LYS A 60 -3.43 -35.05 -8.12
C LYS A 60 -4.55 -34.28 -8.87
N TYR A 61 -4.88 -33.06 -8.44
CA TYR A 61 -6.06 -32.30 -8.88
C TYR A 61 -5.71 -30.84 -9.23
N ASN A 62 -6.44 -30.26 -10.19
CA ASN A 62 -6.31 -28.88 -10.70
C ASN A 62 -6.08 -27.85 -9.58
N THR A 63 -4.89 -27.26 -9.53
CA THR A 63 -4.55 -26.20 -8.57
C THR A 63 -5.35 -24.92 -8.85
N GLY A 64 -5.35 -23.94 -7.93
CA GLY A 64 -5.91 -22.61 -8.21
C GLY A 64 -5.22 -21.95 -9.40
N MET A 65 -3.91 -22.16 -9.55
CA MET A 65 -3.14 -21.70 -10.70
C MET A 65 -3.60 -22.33 -12.03
N ASP A 66 -3.88 -23.64 -12.05
CA ASP A 66 -4.39 -24.31 -13.26
C ASP A 66 -5.78 -23.78 -13.65
N LEU A 67 -6.59 -23.44 -12.66
CA LEU A 67 -7.90 -22.85 -12.86
C LEU A 67 -7.78 -21.43 -13.43
N LEU A 68 -6.93 -20.59 -12.83
CA LEU A 68 -6.64 -19.23 -13.31
C LEU A 68 -6.15 -19.24 -14.76
N ALA A 69 -5.17 -20.10 -15.07
CA ALA A 69 -4.60 -20.23 -16.41
C ALA A 69 -5.64 -20.49 -17.51
N ARG A 70 -6.76 -21.15 -17.18
CA ARG A 70 -7.86 -21.39 -18.14
C ARG A 70 -8.71 -20.14 -18.35
N HIS A 71 -8.96 -19.37 -17.28
CA HIS A 71 -9.73 -18.13 -17.37
C HIS A 71 -8.95 -17.05 -18.14
N LEU A 72 -7.64 -16.92 -17.92
CA LEU A 72 -6.80 -15.93 -18.61
C LEU A 72 -6.69 -16.13 -20.14
N ARG A 73 -6.97 -17.33 -20.68
CA ARG A 73 -6.91 -17.59 -22.13
C ARG A 73 -7.95 -16.84 -22.95
N GLY A 74 -9.01 -16.35 -22.31
CA GLY A 74 -10.09 -15.61 -22.97
C GLY A 74 -10.06 -14.11 -22.73
N GLU A 75 -9.04 -13.61 -22.03
CA GLU A 75 -8.92 -12.22 -21.62
C GLU A 75 -8.08 -11.40 -22.60
N ASP A 76 -8.26 -10.08 -22.58
CA ASP A 76 -7.60 -9.10 -23.45
C ASP A 76 -6.73 -8.12 -22.65
N GLU A 77 -6.23 -7.07 -23.28
CA GLU A 77 -5.40 -6.04 -22.63
C GLU A 77 -6.11 -5.26 -21.52
N LYS A 78 -7.45 -5.32 -21.38
CA LYS A 78 -8.22 -4.67 -20.31
C LYS A 78 -8.36 -5.54 -19.08
N SER A 79 -7.33 -6.32 -18.81
CA SER A 79 -7.28 -7.22 -17.68
C SER A 79 -5.88 -7.29 -17.11
N GLY A 80 -5.79 -7.63 -15.82
CA GLY A 80 -4.52 -7.78 -15.14
C GLY A 80 -4.57 -8.92 -14.14
N VAL A 81 -3.41 -9.48 -13.81
CA VAL A 81 -3.25 -10.51 -12.79
C VAL A 81 -2.20 -10.09 -11.76
N ILE A 82 -2.58 -10.19 -10.48
CA ILE A 82 -1.67 -9.98 -9.35
C ILE A 82 -1.40 -11.31 -8.67
N PHE A 83 -0.12 -11.65 -8.64
CA PHE A 83 0.46 -12.71 -7.84
C PHE A 83 0.82 -12.15 -6.45
N LEU A 84 -0.07 -12.37 -5.48
CA LEU A 84 -0.04 -11.81 -4.12
C LEU A 84 1.01 -12.47 -3.20
N GLY A 85 2.16 -12.89 -3.72
CA GLY A 85 3.26 -13.45 -2.94
C GLY A 85 3.16 -14.94 -2.60
N ASN A 86 4.27 -15.44 -2.04
CA ASN A 86 4.58 -16.86 -1.93
C ASN A 86 4.52 -17.54 -3.31
N ASN A 87 5.22 -16.92 -4.26
CA ASN A 87 5.30 -17.37 -5.66
C ASN A 87 6.01 -18.72 -5.74
N LEU A 88 6.99 -18.96 -4.87
CA LEU A 88 7.67 -20.25 -4.75
C LEU A 88 7.91 -20.67 -3.28
N SER A 89 7.77 -21.95 -2.98
CA SER A 89 8.07 -22.48 -1.63
C SER A 89 9.57 -22.71 -1.47
N THR A 90 10.32 -21.68 -1.05
CA THR A 90 11.79 -21.70 -1.05
C THR A 90 12.47 -22.29 0.19
N ALA A 91 11.72 -22.91 1.13
CA ALA A 91 12.19 -23.35 2.45
C ALA A 91 13.43 -24.30 2.51
N ASN A 92 14.05 -24.69 1.38
CA ASN A 92 15.31 -25.44 1.31
C ASN A 92 16.12 -25.13 0.03
N THR A 93 16.62 -23.91 -0.16
CA THR A 93 17.29 -23.43 -1.39
C THR A 93 18.78 -23.73 -1.53
N GLY A 94 19.46 -24.26 -0.51
CA GLY A 94 20.92 -24.44 -0.56
C GLY A 94 21.45 -25.25 -1.76
N SER A 95 20.82 -26.38 -2.13
CA SER A 95 21.37 -27.33 -3.12
C SER A 95 20.49 -27.60 -4.35
N ARG A 96 19.38 -26.87 -4.54
CA ARG A 96 18.34 -27.20 -5.54
C ARG A 96 17.90 -26.06 -6.45
N LYS A 97 18.69 -24.98 -6.60
CA LYS A 97 18.37 -23.80 -7.45
C LYS A 97 17.72 -24.16 -8.80
N LYS A 98 18.33 -25.08 -9.55
CA LYS A 98 17.82 -25.53 -10.86
C LYS A 98 16.42 -26.17 -10.81
N VAL A 99 16.07 -26.88 -9.73
CA VAL A 99 14.74 -27.49 -9.58
C VAL A 99 13.67 -26.42 -9.35
N TYR A 100 14.01 -25.36 -8.62
CA TYR A 100 13.13 -24.23 -8.36
C TYR A 100 12.90 -23.43 -9.63
N GLU A 101 13.97 -23.16 -10.37
CA GLU A 101 13.90 -22.47 -11.67
C GLU A 101 12.94 -23.17 -12.63
N GLU A 102 13.05 -24.50 -12.80
CA GLU A 102 12.16 -25.26 -13.68
C GLU A 102 10.69 -25.22 -13.22
N LYS A 103 10.45 -25.23 -11.90
CA LYS A 103 9.10 -25.14 -11.34
C LYS A 103 8.47 -23.77 -11.56
N LEU A 104 9.23 -22.70 -11.33
CA LEU A 104 8.77 -21.34 -11.56
C LEU A 104 8.48 -21.13 -13.04
N LYS A 105 9.39 -21.53 -13.94
CA LYS A 105 9.17 -21.50 -15.39
C LYS A 105 7.91 -22.26 -15.81
N GLU A 106 7.62 -23.41 -15.21
CA GLU A 106 6.38 -24.16 -15.48
C GLU A 106 5.12 -23.39 -15.07
N GLN A 107 5.16 -22.65 -13.95
CA GLN A 107 4.07 -21.77 -13.54
C GLN A 107 3.91 -20.59 -14.52
N LEU A 108 5.02 -19.93 -14.88
CA LEU A 108 5.03 -18.75 -15.75
C LEU A 108 4.54 -19.03 -17.17
N LYS A 109 4.67 -20.27 -17.68
CA LYS A 109 4.04 -20.69 -18.96
C LYS A 109 2.55 -20.34 -19.06
N SER A 110 1.86 -20.31 -17.93
CA SER A 110 0.42 -20.07 -17.88
C SER A 110 0.04 -18.61 -18.12
N VAL A 111 0.99 -17.68 -17.96
CA VAL A 111 0.76 -16.24 -18.10
C VAL A 111 1.66 -15.58 -19.15
N ARG A 112 2.60 -16.32 -19.75
CA ARG A 112 3.52 -15.79 -20.77
C ARG A 112 2.81 -15.10 -21.94
N ASP A 113 1.77 -15.72 -22.46
CA ASP A 113 1.02 -15.22 -23.63
C ASP A 113 -0.22 -14.38 -23.22
N PHE A 114 -0.38 -14.08 -21.93
CA PHE A 114 -1.50 -13.28 -21.44
C PHE A 114 -1.29 -11.80 -21.85
N PRO A 115 -2.18 -11.19 -22.64
CA PRO A 115 -1.94 -9.85 -23.21
C PRO A 115 -2.05 -8.72 -22.19
N GLY A 116 -2.70 -8.95 -21.05
CA GLY A 116 -2.90 -7.96 -19.99
C GLY A 116 -1.71 -7.78 -19.05
N ASP A 117 -1.94 -6.98 -18.01
CA ASP A 117 -0.92 -6.59 -17.03
C ASP A 117 -0.59 -7.73 -16.07
N ILE A 118 0.69 -7.89 -15.70
CA ILE A 118 1.15 -8.95 -14.82
C ILE A 118 1.96 -8.33 -13.69
N PHE A 119 1.55 -8.57 -12.44
CA PHE A 119 2.23 -8.05 -11.26
C PHE A 119 2.56 -9.19 -10.28
N PHE A 120 3.80 -9.24 -9.82
CA PHE A 120 4.30 -10.15 -8.80
C PHE A 120 4.70 -9.36 -7.56
N LEU A 121 4.11 -9.74 -6.42
CA LEU A 121 4.50 -9.28 -5.09
C LEU A 121 5.32 -10.38 -4.39
N PRO A 122 6.27 -10.03 -3.52
CA PRO A 122 6.88 -10.98 -2.59
C PRO A 122 5.96 -11.36 -1.44
N GLY A 123 6.10 -12.59 -0.97
CA GLY A 123 5.63 -13.08 0.32
C GLY A 123 6.76 -13.61 1.21
N GLU A 124 6.41 -14.12 2.39
CA GLU A 124 7.38 -14.62 3.36
C GLU A 124 8.29 -15.73 2.81
N SER A 125 7.76 -16.57 1.92
CA SER A 125 8.48 -17.69 1.32
C SER A 125 9.53 -17.19 0.35
N ASP A 126 9.23 -16.14 -0.41
CA ASP A 126 10.13 -15.59 -1.41
C ASP A 126 11.37 -14.98 -0.71
N TRP A 127 11.15 -14.27 0.41
CA TRP A 127 12.19 -13.77 1.31
C TRP A 127 12.97 -14.85 2.11
N SER A 128 12.41 -16.06 2.29
CA SER A 128 12.93 -17.03 3.27
C SER A 128 14.24 -17.72 2.86
N ALA A 129 14.58 -17.74 1.57
CA ALA A 129 15.75 -18.44 1.07
C ALA A 129 17.08 -17.74 1.33
N ARG A 130 17.16 -16.47 0.91
CA ARG A 130 18.41 -15.67 0.92
C ARG A 130 18.18 -14.19 1.27
N GLY A 131 17.01 -13.84 1.82
CA GLY A 131 16.68 -12.44 2.02
C GLY A 131 16.58 -11.70 0.69
N LEU A 132 17.14 -10.50 0.64
CA LEU A 132 17.08 -9.62 -0.54
C LEU A 132 17.62 -10.28 -1.82
N GLU A 133 18.78 -10.94 -1.75
CA GLU A 133 19.40 -11.65 -2.90
C GLU A 133 18.44 -12.71 -3.50
N GLY A 134 17.61 -13.33 -2.64
CA GLY A 134 16.65 -14.34 -3.08
C GLY A 134 15.49 -13.74 -3.87
N VAL A 135 15.03 -12.58 -3.42
CA VAL A 135 13.94 -11.82 -4.05
C VAL A 135 14.39 -11.22 -5.38
N GLU A 136 15.58 -10.62 -5.41
CA GLU A 136 16.22 -10.13 -6.66
C GLU A 136 16.36 -11.25 -7.70
N TRP A 137 16.88 -12.40 -7.28
CA TRP A 137 17.01 -13.55 -8.18
C TRP A 137 15.67 -14.04 -8.74
N GLU A 138 14.59 -13.97 -7.94
CA GLU A 138 13.27 -14.37 -8.40
C GLU A 138 12.67 -13.35 -9.38
N LYS A 139 12.84 -12.04 -9.12
CA LYS A 139 12.51 -10.95 -10.07
C LYS A 139 13.18 -11.20 -11.42
N ASP A 140 14.52 -11.29 -11.44
CA ASP A 140 15.30 -11.47 -12.67
C ASP A 140 14.81 -12.67 -13.48
N LEU A 141 14.55 -13.78 -12.79
CA LEU A 141 14.10 -15.02 -13.43
C LEU A 141 12.70 -14.90 -14.04
N ILE A 142 11.80 -14.16 -13.40
CA ILE A 142 10.43 -13.95 -13.88
C ILE A 142 10.44 -13.03 -15.10
N GLU A 143 11.13 -11.89 -15.02
CA GLU A 143 11.25 -10.89 -16.08
C GLU A 143 11.91 -11.51 -17.33
N ASP A 144 13.06 -12.18 -17.15
CA ASP A 144 13.77 -12.88 -18.23
C ASP A 144 12.90 -13.93 -18.93
N TYR A 145 12.05 -14.64 -18.19
CA TYR A 145 11.22 -15.71 -18.77
C TYR A 145 10.01 -15.17 -19.51
N LEU A 146 9.39 -14.11 -18.97
CA LEU A 146 8.22 -13.48 -19.55
C LEU A 146 8.57 -12.54 -20.71
N ASP A 147 9.84 -12.11 -20.82
CA ASP A 147 10.28 -11.10 -21.79
C ASP A 147 9.49 -9.80 -21.60
N ARG A 148 9.35 -9.41 -20.33
CA ARG A 148 8.62 -8.21 -19.86
C ARG A 148 9.34 -7.64 -18.66
N ASP A 149 9.64 -6.35 -18.74
CA ASP A 149 10.13 -5.56 -17.62
C ASP A 149 8.96 -5.18 -16.70
N ASP A 150 9.24 -4.72 -15.49
CA ASP A 150 8.29 -4.11 -14.55
C ASP A 150 7.11 -5.02 -14.14
N VAL A 151 7.28 -6.34 -14.22
CA VAL A 151 6.27 -7.30 -13.72
C VAL A 151 6.46 -7.63 -12.25
N TRP A 152 7.61 -7.34 -11.65
CA TRP A 152 7.86 -7.49 -10.21
C TRP A 152 7.79 -6.14 -9.52
N MET A 153 6.89 -5.99 -8.56
CA MET A 153 6.69 -4.72 -7.86
C MET A 153 6.24 -4.93 -6.42
N PRO A 154 6.70 -4.08 -5.47
CA PRO A 154 7.74 -3.05 -5.62
C PRO A 154 9.12 -3.65 -5.92
N ASP A 155 10.08 -2.80 -6.32
CA ASP A 155 11.46 -3.23 -6.51
C ASP A 155 12.02 -3.96 -5.27
N PRO A 156 12.83 -5.01 -5.44
CA PRO A 156 13.41 -5.75 -4.33
C PRO A 156 14.10 -4.82 -3.33
N GLY A 157 13.77 -4.99 -2.05
CA GLY A 157 14.32 -4.15 -0.97
C GLY A 157 13.55 -2.86 -0.72
N CYS A 158 12.59 -2.50 -1.59
CA CYS A 158 11.64 -1.43 -1.38
C CYS A 158 10.30 -1.94 -0.83
N SER A 159 9.65 -1.12 -0.01
CA SER A 159 8.37 -1.44 0.62
C SER A 159 7.13 -1.19 -0.24
N GLY A 160 7.25 -0.29 -1.23
CA GLY A 160 6.11 0.43 -1.77
C GLY A 160 5.50 1.43 -0.76
N PRO A 161 4.24 1.89 -0.95
CA PRO A 161 3.37 1.53 -2.07
C PRO A 161 3.93 2.01 -3.40
N GLU A 162 4.02 1.11 -4.38
CA GLU A 162 4.20 1.47 -5.78
C GLU A 162 2.82 1.74 -6.39
N GLU A 163 2.64 2.90 -7.02
CA GLU A 163 1.36 3.33 -7.56
C GLU A 163 1.29 3.10 -9.07
N ILE A 164 0.30 2.32 -9.50
CA ILE A 164 0.05 2.02 -10.91
C ILE A 164 -1.37 2.44 -11.27
N GLU A 165 -1.48 3.38 -12.19
CA GLU A 165 -2.77 3.78 -12.78
C GLU A 165 -3.15 2.80 -13.90
N LEU A 166 -4.19 1.99 -13.67
CA LEU A 166 -4.68 1.02 -14.66
C LEU A 166 -5.70 1.66 -15.62
N THR A 167 -6.48 2.62 -15.11
CA THR A 167 -7.41 3.47 -15.87
C THR A 167 -7.58 4.79 -15.11
N ASP A 168 -8.17 5.82 -15.75
CA ASP A 168 -8.49 7.12 -15.12
C ASP A 168 -9.22 7.02 -13.76
N ASP A 169 -9.96 5.93 -13.54
CA ASP A 169 -10.79 5.68 -12.37
C ASP A 169 -10.34 4.46 -11.54
N LEU A 170 -9.20 3.83 -11.86
CA LEU A 170 -8.69 2.62 -11.19
C LEU A 170 -7.18 2.72 -10.95
N VAL A 171 -6.79 2.67 -9.68
CA VAL A 171 -5.40 2.69 -9.23
C VAL A 171 -5.10 1.46 -8.39
N LEU A 172 -3.89 0.93 -8.59
CA LEU A 172 -3.32 -0.17 -7.85
C LEU A 172 -2.15 0.33 -7.00
N LEU A 173 -2.16 0.02 -5.71
CA LEU A 173 -1.06 0.27 -4.78
C LEU A 173 -0.44 -1.07 -4.39
N LEU A 174 0.77 -1.35 -4.88
CA LEU A 174 1.51 -2.60 -4.66
C LEU A 174 2.47 -2.46 -3.48
N VAL A 175 2.42 -3.40 -2.53
CA VAL A 175 3.17 -3.28 -1.26
C VAL A 175 3.87 -4.59 -0.91
N ASP A 176 5.17 -4.51 -0.63
CA ASP A 176 5.89 -5.57 0.05
C ASP A 176 5.58 -5.54 1.56
N SER A 177 4.58 -6.32 1.95
CA SER A 177 4.24 -6.48 3.37
C SER A 177 5.29 -7.24 4.20
N GLU A 178 6.08 -8.13 3.59
CA GLU A 178 7.13 -8.86 4.34
C GLU A 178 8.28 -7.91 4.70
N TRP A 179 8.60 -6.94 3.84
CA TRP A 179 9.50 -5.84 4.20
C TRP A 179 9.07 -5.16 5.50
N TYR A 180 7.77 -4.94 5.70
CA TYR A 180 7.27 -4.29 6.93
C TYR A 180 7.37 -5.21 8.15
N LEU A 181 7.16 -6.52 8.01
CA LEU A 181 7.14 -7.46 9.15
C LEU A 181 8.53 -7.97 9.55
N ARG A 182 9.46 -8.06 8.60
CA ARG A 182 10.80 -8.62 8.77
C ARG A 182 11.73 -7.70 9.57
N ASP A 183 12.71 -8.31 10.23
CA ASP A 183 13.85 -7.60 10.80
C ASP A 183 14.93 -7.41 9.74
N TRP A 184 15.36 -6.17 9.52
CA TRP A 184 16.33 -5.82 8.47
C TRP A 184 17.78 -6.01 8.91
N GLU A 185 18.02 -6.44 10.15
CA GLU A 185 19.37 -6.68 10.63
C GLU A 185 20.11 -7.70 9.75
N GLY A 186 21.19 -7.24 9.11
CA GLY A 186 22.03 -8.04 8.22
C GLY A 186 21.75 -7.88 6.73
N GLU A 187 20.69 -7.19 6.33
CA GLU A 187 20.42 -6.82 4.93
C GLU A 187 21.10 -5.47 4.64
N ILE A 188 22.27 -5.48 3.98
CA ILE A 188 23.11 -4.27 3.81
C ILE A 188 22.47 -3.29 2.81
N ASP A 189 21.91 -3.81 1.73
CA ASP A 189 21.44 -3.00 0.58
C ASP A 189 19.93 -2.68 0.64
N ILE A 190 19.27 -3.01 1.76
CA ILE A 190 17.85 -2.73 1.92
C ILE A 190 17.60 -1.22 1.98
N ASN A 191 16.62 -0.74 1.21
CA ASN A 191 16.25 0.67 1.09
C ASN A 191 17.27 1.60 0.41
N SER A 192 18.34 1.08 -0.22
CA SER A 192 19.38 1.92 -0.84
C SER A 192 18.76 2.89 -1.85
N ASP A 193 17.93 2.38 -2.75
CA ASP A 193 17.34 3.10 -3.89
C ASP A 193 15.84 3.38 -3.71
N CYS A 194 15.35 3.32 -2.47
CA CYS A 194 13.92 3.46 -2.17
C CYS A 194 13.58 4.83 -1.57
N ASP A 195 12.43 5.39 -1.96
CA ASP A 195 11.84 6.58 -1.31
C ASP A 195 11.54 6.30 0.18
N VAL A 196 11.20 5.05 0.52
CA VAL A 196 10.88 4.63 1.88
C VAL A 196 12.09 4.00 2.56
N LYS A 197 12.62 4.68 3.58
CA LYS A 197 13.77 4.21 4.39
C LYS A 197 13.41 3.81 5.82
N SER A 198 12.13 3.88 6.19
CA SER A 198 11.64 3.48 7.52
C SER A 198 10.14 3.23 7.52
N ARG A 199 9.65 2.44 8.47
CA ARG A 199 8.20 2.19 8.70
C ARG A 199 7.39 3.48 8.96
N LYS A 200 8.03 4.52 9.50
CA LYS A 200 7.38 5.83 9.70
C LYS A 200 7.18 6.56 8.37
N VAL A 201 8.18 6.52 7.49
CA VAL A 201 8.08 7.09 6.13
C VAL A 201 7.08 6.29 5.30
N PHE A 202 7.09 4.95 5.43
CA PHE A 202 6.09 4.07 4.82
C PHE A 202 4.66 4.50 5.15
N ARG A 203 4.35 4.64 6.44
CA ARG A 203 3.02 5.05 6.91
C ARG A 203 2.62 6.42 6.36
N TRP A 204 3.57 7.34 6.25
CA TRP A 204 3.32 8.65 5.65
C TRP A 204 2.99 8.50 4.16
N LEU A 205 3.78 7.75 3.40
CA LEU A 205 3.56 7.55 1.96
C LEU A 205 2.24 6.86 1.67
N VAL A 206 1.89 5.79 2.42
CA VAL A 206 0.57 5.13 2.35
C VAL A 206 -0.57 6.13 2.56
N ASN A 207 -0.44 7.04 3.53
CA ASN A 207 -1.46 8.06 3.75
C ASN A 207 -1.58 9.02 2.54
N GLU A 208 -0.46 9.40 1.95
CA GLU A 208 -0.45 10.28 0.78
C GLU A 208 -1.11 9.61 -0.43
N GLU A 209 -0.71 8.39 -0.78
CA GLU A 209 -1.28 7.73 -1.97
C GLU A 209 -2.76 7.40 -1.79
N MET A 210 -3.17 7.03 -0.58
CA MET A 210 -4.60 6.88 -0.27
C MET A 210 -5.35 8.21 -0.40
N LYS A 211 -4.80 9.32 0.13
CA LYS A 211 -5.45 10.64 0.09
C LYS A 211 -5.56 11.14 -1.35
N SER A 212 -4.52 11.00 -2.16
CA SER A 212 -4.49 11.42 -3.57
C SER A 212 -5.53 10.65 -4.38
N ASN A 213 -5.64 9.34 -4.15
CA ASN A 213 -6.52 8.47 -4.93
C ASN A 213 -7.93 8.25 -4.35
N ARG A 214 -8.35 9.04 -3.36
CA ARG A 214 -9.65 8.87 -2.68
C ARG A 214 -10.89 8.90 -3.59
N HIS A 215 -10.77 9.51 -4.75
CA HIS A 215 -11.86 9.66 -5.73
C HIS A 215 -11.90 8.54 -6.78
N LYS A 216 -10.90 7.66 -6.79
CA LYS A 216 -10.78 6.53 -7.73
C LYS A 216 -11.14 5.22 -7.04
N ASN A 217 -11.25 4.14 -7.81
CA ASN A 217 -11.18 2.79 -7.28
C ASN A 217 -9.74 2.46 -6.96
N THR A 218 -9.41 2.34 -5.68
CA THR A 218 -8.05 1.99 -5.24
C THR A 218 -8.01 0.57 -4.68
N VAL A 219 -7.19 -0.28 -5.29
CA VAL A 219 -6.85 -1.62 -4.80
C VAL A 219 -5.49 -1.55 -4.14
N VAL A 220 -5.38 -1.95 -2.89
CA VAL A 220 -4.10 -2.08 -2.17
C VAL A 220 -3.78 -3.56 -2.08
N ALA A 221 -2.76 -4.01 -2.81
CA ALA A 221 -2.40 -5.42 -2.90
C ALA A 221 -1.08 -5.70 -2.16
N MET A 222 -1.09 -6.71 -1.31
CA MET A 222 0.06 -7.14 -0.52
C MET A 222 -0.06 -8.62 -0.16
N HIS A 223 1.03 -9.28 0.24
CA HIS A 223 0.95 -10.69 0.64
C HIS A 223 0.13 -10.91 1.93
N HIS A 224 0.45 -10.16 2.98
CA HIS A 224 -0.13 -10.35 4.32
C HIS A 224 -1.48 -9.61 4.47
N PRO A 225 -2.62 -10.30 4.60
CA PRO A 225 -3.94 -9.66 4.60
C PRO A 225 -4.17 -8.85 5.88
N LEU A 226 -4.87 -7.72 5.81
CA LEU A 226 -5.16 -6.90 7.00
C LEU A 226 -6.30 -7.46 7.88
N ALA A 227 -7.06 -8.43 7.34
CA ALA A 227 -8.10 -9.16 8.06
C ALA A 227 -8.18 -10.59 7.53
N SER A 228 -8.35 -11.57 8.43
CA SER A 228 -8.55 -12.97 8.06
C SER A 228 -9.27 -13.75 9.16
N PHE A 229 -10.02 -14.77 8.76
CA PHE A 229 -10.65 -15.78 9.62
C PHE A 229 -10.04 -17.19 9.43
N GLY A 230 -8.80 -17.24 8.91
CA GLY A 230 -7.94 -18.41 8.85
C GLY A 230 -6.98 -18.52 10.04
N PRO A 231 -6.02 -19.47 10.01
CA PRO A 231 -5.07 -19.68 11.11
C PRO A 231 -4.22 -18.48 11.45
N HIS A 232 -3.78 -17.69 10.45
CA HIS A 232 -3.01 -16.46 10.71
C HIS A 232 -3.87 -15.33 11.28
N GLY A 233 -5.19 -15.38 11.05
CA GLY A 233 -6.20 -14.58 11.76
C GLY A 233 -6.57 -15.10 13.15
N GLY A 234 -5.91 -16.14 13.66
CA GLY A 234 -6.17 -16.72 14.97
C GLY A 234 -7.32 -17.72 15.03
N SER A 235 -7.74 -18.25 13.87
CA SER A 235 -8.85 -19.21 13.76
C SER A 235 -8.35 -20.63 13.49
N HIS A 236 -8.62 -21.55 14.40
CA HIS A 236 -8.03 -22.89 14.39
C HIS A 236 -9.08 -23.99 14.18
N HIS A 237 -8.65 -25.09 13.55
CA HIS A 237 -9.48 -26.28 13.38
C HIS A 237 -9.49 -27.10 14.68
N TRP A 238 -10.56 -27.85 14.94
CA TRP A 238 -10.70 -28.66 16.16
C TRP A 238 -9.54 -29.65 16.37
N LYS A 239 -8.88 -30.08 15.29
CA LYS A 239 -7.69 -30.93 15.35
C LYS A 239 -6.53 -30.25 16.09
N GLU A 240 -6.34 -28.95 15.97
CA GLU A 240 -5.27 -28.23 16.66
C GLU A 240 -5.56 -28.12 18.17
N HIS A 241 -6.84 -28.01 18.54
CA HIS A 241 -7.26 -28.05 19.94
C HIS A 241 -7.04 -29.42 20.58
N LEU A 242 -7.35 -30.51 19.86
CA LEU A 242 -7.27 -31.87 20.41
C LEU A 242 -5.91 -32.53 20.21
N PHE A 243 -5.25 -32.30 19.08
CA PHE A 243 -4.01 -32.96 18.65
C PHE A 243 -2.95 -31.92 18.24
N PRO A 244 -2.47 -31.06 19.15
CA PRO A 244 -1.59 -29.94 18.78
C PRO A 244 -0.28 -30.37 18.13
N LEU A 245 0.18 -31.61 18.35
CA LEU A 245 1.40 -32.14 17.76
C LEU A 245 1.28 -32.42 16.26
N THR A 246 0.05 -32.45 15.70
CA THR A 246 -0.13 -32.58 14.25
C THR A 246 0.38 -31.37 13.49
N ALA A 247 0.48 -30.20 14.14
CA ALA A 247 1.08 -29.00 13.54
C ALA A 247 2.59 -29.16 13.27
N VAL A 248 3.26 -30.06 13.99
CA VAL A 248 4.69 -30.38 13.78
C VAL A 248 4.86 -31.58 12.86
N ASN A 249 3.98 -32.58 13.00
CA ASN A 249 3.98 -33.78 12.17
C ASN A 249 2.56 -34.33 12.03
N ASP A 250 2.03 -34.34 10.80
CA ASP A 250 0.66 -34.76 10.47
C ASP A 250 0.28 -36.19 10.93
N HIS A 251 1.23 -37.02 11.34
CA HIS A 251 0.99 -38.38 11.85
C HIS A 251 0.88 -38.48 13.38
N LEU A 252 1.16 -37.41 14.13
CA LEU A 252 1.28 -37.44 15.58
C LEU A 252 -0.05 -37.12 16.30
N TYR A 253 -1.02 -38.03 16.18
CA TYR A 253 -2.37 -37.93 16.77
C TYR A 253 -2.40 -38.26 18.27
N ILE A 254 -1.73 -37.46 19.09
CA ILE A 254 -1.75 -37.59 20.56
C ILE A 254 -2.76 -36.61 21.16
N PRO A 255 -3.85 -37.07 21.81
CA PRO A 255 -4.89 -36.18 22.31
C PRO A 255 -4.41 -35.39 23.53
N LEU A 256 -4.20 -34.09 23.37
CA LEU A 256 -3.75 -33.15 24.41
C LEU A 256 -4.69 -31.92 24.46
N PRO A 257 -6.00 -32.08 24.78
CA PRO A 257 -7.01 -31.04 24.60
C PRO A 257 -6.75 -29.74 25.37
N VAL A 258 -6.20 -29.84 26.58
CA VAL A 258 -5.86 -28.67 27.41
C VAL A 258 -4.66 -27.92 26.84
N ILE A 259 -3.61 -28.66 26.47
CA ILE A 259 -2.38 -28.08 25.90
C ILE A 259 -2.67 -27.48 24.53
N GLY A 260 -3.43 -28.18 23.68
CA GLY A 260 -3.78 -27.68 22.35
C GLY A 260 -4.68 -26.45 22.39
N SER A 261 -5.67 -26.42 23.29
CA SER A 261 -6.48 -25.22 23.49
C SER A 261 -5.69 -24.04 24.06
N LEU A 262 -4.72 -24.29 24.95
CA LEU A 262 -3.82 -23.25 25.44
C LEU A 262 -2.88 -22.75 24.35
N ALA A 263 -2.31 -23.63 23.53
CA ALA A 263 -1.40 -23.28 22.44
C ALA A 263 -2.11 -22.46 21.35
N THR A 264 -3.31 -22.87 20.94
CA THR A 264 -4.16 -22.11 20.00
C THR A 264 -4.54 -20.75 20.59
N PHE A 265 -4.97 -20.68 21.86
CA PHE A 265 -5.24 -19.40 22.52
C PHE A 265 -4.03 -18.45 22.55
N LEU A 266 -2.84 -18.97 22.89
CA LEU A 266 -1.61 -18.18 22.89
C LEU A 266 -1.27 -17.69 21.49
N ARG A 267 -1.37 -18.55 20.46
CA ARG A 267 -1.14 -18.14 19.07
C ARG A 267 -2.15 -17.09 18.61
N SER A 268 -3.43 -17.25 18.89
CA SER A 268 -4.46 -16.26 18.56
C SER A 268 -4.30 -14.93 19.31
N SER A 269 -3.59 -14.91 20.45
CA SER A 269 -3.46 -13.71 21.30
C SER A 269 -2.12 -12.97 21.16
N THR A 270 -1.02 -13.70 20.96
CA THR A 270 0.33 -13.11 20.81
C THR A 270 0.89 -13.34 19.42
N GLY A 271 0.57 -14.48 18.80
CA GLY A 271 1.05 -14.84 17.47
C GLY A 271 2.57 -14.93 17.35
N ASN A 272 3.02 -15.26 16.15
CA ASN A 272 4.36 -14.89 15.68
C ASN A 272 4.27 -13.65 14.77
N ARG A 273 5.39 -13.11 14.28
CA ARG A 273 5.42 -11.92 13.41
C ARG A 273 4.50 -11.96 12.17
N ARG A 274 4.06 -13.16 11.76
CA ARG A 274 3.21 -13.44 10.58
C ARG A 274 1.75 -13.72 10.94
N ASP A 275 1.41 -13.73 12.22
CA ASP A 275 0.03 -13.88 12.68
C ASP A 275 -0.51 -12.48 13.02
N LEU A 276 -1.76 -12.19 12.65
CA LEU A 276 -2.38 -10.87 12.79
C LEU A 276 -2.30 -10.34 14.24
N ALA A 277 -2.32 -11.21 15.25
CA ALA A 277 -2.25 -10.82 16.66
C ALA A 277 -0.91 -10.18 17.08
N HIS A 278 0.15 -10.32 16.29
CA HIS A 278 1.48 -9.85 16.67
C HIS A 278 1.61 -8.32 16.59
N PRO A 279 2.30 -7.66 17.55
CA PRO A 279 2.38 -6.20 17.61
C PRO A 279 2.87 -5.53 16.32
N VAL A 280 3.94 -6.03 15.71
CA VAL A 280 4.48 -5.47 14.45
C VAL A 280 3.48 -5.59 13.30
N TYR A 281 2.69 -6.66 13.25
CA TYR A 281 1.64 -6.81 12.25
C TYR A 281 0.48 -5.87 12.54
N GLN A 282 0.05 -5.73 13.80
CA GLN A 282 -0.95 -4.73 14.18
C GLN A 282 -0.50 -3.30 13.84
N GLU A 283 0.79 -2.97 14.01
CA GLU A 283 1.33 -1.68 13.55
C GLU A 283 1.19 -1.49 12.03
N MET A 284 1.41 -2.54 11.24
CA MET A 284 1.19 -2.51 9.78
C MET A 284 -0.30 -2.33 9.45
N VAL A 285 -1.18 -3.08 10.12
CA VAL A 285 -2.63 -2.94 9.94
C VAL A 285 -3.06 -1.50 10.21
N GLU A 286 -2.61 -0.89 11.31
CA GLU A 286 -2.94 0.50 11.61
C GLU A 286 -2.28 1.51 10.65
N ALA A 287 -1.10 1.21 10.10
CA ALA A 287 -0.48 2.05 9.08
C ALA A 287 -1.35 2.22 7.82
N PHE A 288 -2.17 1.22 7.49
CA PHE A 288 -3.16 1.27 6.40
C PHE A 288 -4.55 1.71 6.86
N MET A 289 -5.01 1.21 8.01
CA MET A 289 -6.39 1.43 8.44
C MET A 289 -6.61 2.86 8.95
N ASP A 290 -5.61 3.49 9.58
CA ASP A 290 -5.73 4.90 10.00
C ASP A 290 -5.96 5.86 8.83
N PRO A 291 -5.18 5.83 7.73
CA PRO A 291 -5.46 6.66 6.56
C PRO A 291 -6.74 6.21 5.84
N ALA A 292 -7.00 4.90 5.71
CA ALA A 292 -8.20 4.43 5.02
C ALA A 292 -9.50 4.94 5.67
N ARG A 293 -9.58 4.93 7.00
CA ARG A 293 -10.73 5.47 7.75
C ARG A 293 -10.97 6.97 7.53
N GLN A 294 -9.93 7.71 7.17
CA GLN A 294 -9.99 9.17 6.95
C GLN A 294 -10.23 9.54 5.49
N ASN A 295 -9.71 8.75 4.56
CA ASN A 295 -9.62 9.14 3.16
C ASN A 295 -10.64 8.44 2.25
N GLY A 296 -11.34 7.37 2.67
CA GLY A 296 -12.39 6.80 1.84
C GLY A 296 -12.65 5.30 2.02
N ARG A 297 -13.06 4.64 0.94
CA ARG A 297 -13.31 3.18 0.89
C ARG A 297 -12.33 2.54 -0.10
N TYR A 298 -11.48 1.67 0.40
CA TYR A 298 -10.41 0.98 -0.30
C TYR A 298 -10.67 -0.52 -0.37
N ILE A 299 -10.04 -1.18 -1.34
CA ILE A 299 -10.08 -2.64 -1.51
C ILE A 299 -8.71 -3.19 -1.17
N PHE A 300 -8.59 -3.89 -0.04
CA PHE A 300 -7.36 -4.55 0.36
C PHE A 300 -7.37 -6.00 -0.14
N ALA A 301 -6.38 -6.37 -0.95
CA ALA A 301 -6.20 -7.72 -1.45
C ALA A 301 -4.95 -8.34 -0.84
N GLY A 302 -5.08 -9.55 -0.30
CA GLY A 302 -3.94 -10.33 0.15
C GLY A 302 -4.14 -11.83 0.11
N ALA A 303 -3.15 -12.55 0.62
CA ALA A 303 -3.06 -14.01 0.58
C ALA A 303 -2.71 -14.56 1.97
N HIS A 304 -1.63 -15.34 2.09
CA HIS A 304 -1.05 -15.92 3.32
C HIS A 304 -1.90 -17.02 3.97
N ASP A 305 -3.15 -16.73 4.30
CA ASP A 305 -4.10 -17.78 4.65
C ASP A 305 -4.59 -18.47 3.36
N GLN A 306 -4.20 -19.73 3.17
CA GLN A 306 -4.49 -20.55 1.98
C GLN A 306 -5.98 -20.90 1.79
N SER A 307 -6.79 -19.87 1.52
CA SER A 307 -8.24 -19.88 1.50
C SER A 307 -8.76 -18.71 0.66
N LEU A 308 -10.06 -18.72 0.37
CA LEU A 308 -10.78 -17.63 -0.27
C LEU A 308 -11.68 -16.95 0.76
N GLN A 309 -11.60 -15.63 0.93
CA GLN A 309 -12.42 -14.92 1.91
C GLN A 309 -12.87 -13.54 1.40
N TYR A 310 -14.11 -13.18 1.74
CA TYR A 310 -14.61 -11.81 1.64
C TYR A 310 -14.92 -11.28 3.04
N ILE A 311 -14.34 -10.13 3.37
CA ILE A 311 -14.50 -9.46 4.65
C ILE A 311 -14.77 -7.98 4.40
N GLU A 312 -15.71 -7.42 5.13
CA GLU A 312 -16.07 -6.00 5.12
C GLU A 312 -16.18 -5.50 6.57
N ARG A 313 -15.33 -4.52 6.91
CA ARG A 313 -15.28 -3.92 8.24
C ARG A 313 -14.75 -2.49 8.14
N ASP A 314 -15.24 -1.61 9.02
CA ASP A 314 -14.80 -0.21 9.10
C ASP A 314 -14.92 0.52 7.74
N SER A 315 -15.96 0.17 6.98
CA SER A 315 -16.25 0.64 5.62
C SER A 315 -15.18 0.29 4.57
N GLN A 316 -14.28 -0.65 4.86
CA GLN A 316 -13.26 -1.15 3.96
C GLN A 316 -13.57 -2.58 3.50
N VAL A 317 -13.06 -2.95 2.32
CA VAL A 317 -13.20 -4.28 1.72
C VAL A 317 -11.87 -5.02 1.86
N PHE A 318 -11.90 -6.26 2.33
CA PHE A 318 -10.73 -7.14 2.39
C PHE A 318 -11.02 -8.44 1.66
N ILE A 319 -10.11 -8.81 0.75
CA ILE A 319 -10.17 -10.01 -0.07
C ILE A 319 -8.95 -10.85 0.27
N VAL A 320 -9.17 -12.09 0.71
CA VAL A 320 -8.10 -13.09 0.87
C VAL A 320 -8.19 -14.07 -0.30
N SER A 321 -7.12 -14.18 -1.09
CA SER A 321 -7.04 -15.00 -2.31
C SER A 321 -5.82 -15.95 -2.29
N GLY A 322 -5.57 -16.63 -1.17
CA GLY A 322 -4.45 -17.58 -1.00
C GLY A 322 -4.69 -18.99 -1.58
N GLY A 323 -5.59 -19.11 -2.55
CA GLY A 323 -6.03 -20.41 -3.09
C GLY A 323 -5.14 -20.99 -4.21
N GLY A 324 -3.95 -20.43 -4.46
CA GLY A 324 -3.18 -20.73 -5.67
C GLY A 324 -2.68 -22.18 -5.76
N SER A 325 -2.23 -22.74 -4.64
CA SER A 325 -1.72 -24.12 -4.57
C SER A 325 -2.82 -25.17 -4.41
N GLY A 326 -2.42 -26.45 -4.34
CA GLY A 326 -3.31 -27.55 -3.94
C GLY A 326 -3.52 -27.68 -2.42
N ARG A 327 -2.79 -26.91 -1.60
CA ARG A 327 -2.89 -26.90 -0.14
C ARG A 327 -3.86 -25.82 0.30
N THR A 328 -4.55 -26.07 1.41
CA THR A 328 -5.56 -25.15 1.94
C THR A 328 -5.52 -25.11 3.47
N THR A 329 -5.82 -23.95 4.05
CA THR A 329 -5.98 -23.76 5.50
C THR A 329 -7.45 -23.73 5.91
N PRO A 330 -7.80 -24.20 7.12
CA PRO A 330 -9.18 -24.17 7.61
C PRO A 330 -9.63 -22.72 7.81
N VAL A 331 -10.88 -22.41 7.49
CA VAL A 331 -11.42 -21.05 7.57
C VAL A 331 -12.88 -21.08 8.07
N HIS A 332 -13.38 -19.96 8.55
CA HIS A 332 -14.80 -19.77 8.87
C HIS A 332 -15.25 -18.34 8.60
N THR A 333 -16.55 -18.08 8.73
CA THR A 333 -17.11 -16.71 8.72
C THR A 333 -17.31 -16.22 10.15
N GLY A 334 -17.04 -14.94 10.39
CA GLY A 334 -17.33 -14.25 11.64
C GLY A 334 -17.88 -12.85 11.40
N LYS A 335 -17.81 -11.97 12.41
CA LYS A 335 -18.33 -10.60 12.29
C LYS A 335 -17.59 -9.84 11.17
N GLY A 336 -18.33 -9.43 10.14
CA GLY A 336 -17.80 -8.73 8.97
C GLY A 336 -17.28 -9.67 7.87
N SER A 337 -17.24 -10.99 8.05
CA SER A 337 -16.90 -11.91 6.97
C SER A 337 -18.16 -12.53 6.39
N ASP A 338 -18.45 -12.24 5.12
CA ASP A 338 -19.67 -12.74 4.47
C ASP A 338 -19.47 -14.10 3.80
N PHE A 339 -18.24 -14.40 3.41
CA PHE A 339 -17.88 -15.60 2.67
C PHE A 339 -16.48 -16.08 3.08
N ALA A 340 -16.34 -17.39 3.25
CA ALA A 340 -15.06 -18.03 3.44
C ALA A 340 -15.06 -19.48 2.90
N TYR A 341 -14.04 -19.85 2.11
CA TYR A 341 -13.92 -21.19 1.55
C TYR A 341 -12.47 -21.68 1.50
N SER A 342 -12.23 -22.84 2.13
CA SER A 342 -10.96 -23.55 2.09
C SER A 342 -10.87 -24.44 0.84
N ARG A 343 -10.53 -23.85 -0.31
CA ARG A 343 -10.45 -24.55 -1.58
C ARG A 343 -9.43 -23.90 -2.51
N PRO A 344 -8.70 -24.68 -3.34
CA PRO A 344 -7.91 -24.10 -4.42
C PRO A 344 -8.79 -23.26 -5.34
N GLY A 345 -8.30 -22.09 -5.73
CA GLY A 345 -9.07 -21.10 -6.46
C GLY A 345 -8.40 -19.73 -6.53
N PHE A 346 -9.13 -18.74 -7.06
CA PHE A 346 -8.69 -17.36 -7.18
C PHE A 346 -9.87 -16.40 -7.01
N SER A 347 -9.58 -15.11 -6.92
CA SER A 347 -10.59 -14.04 -6.87
C SER A 347 -10.46 -13.14 -8.10
N ARG A 348 -11.57 -12.59 -8.59
CA ARG A 348 -11.63 -11.70 -9.74
C ARG A 348 -12.47 -10.48 -9.40
N ILE A 349 -12.00 -9.30 -9.77
CA ILE A 349 -12.74 -8.04 -9.60
C ILE A 349 -13.05 -7.47 -10.98
N HIS A 350 -14.33 -7.20 -11.23
CA HIS A 350 -14.75 -6.43 -12.40
C HIS A 350 -15.00 -4.98 -11.98
N PHE A 351 -14.34 -4.05 -12.68
CA PHE A 351 -14.57 -2.62 -12.57
C PHE A 351 -15.41 -2.15 -13.75
N TYR A 352 -16.39 -1.31 -13.49
CA TYR A 352 -17.36 -0.84 -14.47
C TYR A 352 -17.18 0.65 -14.75
N ALA A 353 -17.62 1.09 -15.93
CA ALA A 353 -17.50 2.48 -16.38
C ALA A 353 -18.22 3.51 -15.50
N ASP A 354 -19.17 3.08 -14.67
CA ASP A 354 -19.85 3.94 -13.69
C ASP A 354 -19.11 4.03 -12.35
N GLY A 355 -17.93 3.43 -12.23
CA GLY A 355 -17.14 3.34 -11.00
C GLY A 355 -17.55 2.18 -10.08
N SER A 356 -18.62 1.44 -10.38
CA SER A 356 -19.01 0.29 -9.58
C SER A 356 -18.02 -0.87 -9.73
N ALA A 357 -17.95 -1.72 -8.71
CA ALA A 357 -17.06 -2.87 -8.71
C ALA A 357 -17.71 -4.10 -8.09
N TRP A 358 -17.41 -5.27 -8.66
CA TRP A 358 -17.91 -6.57 -8.23
C TRP A 358 -16.77 -7.56 -8.06
N VAL A 359 -16.73 -8.24 -6.92
CA VAL A 359 -15.80 -9.36 -6.69
C VAL A 359 -16.48 -10.69 -6.94
N GLU A 360 -15.74 -11.62 -7.51
CA GLU A 360 -16.10 -13.02 -7.72
C GLU A 360 -15.03 -13.93 -7.14
N PHE A 361 -15.45 -15.06 -6.56
CA PHE A 361 -14.55 -16.10 -6.06
C PHE A 361 -14.78 -17.39 -6.85
N TRP A 362 -13.71 -17.89 -7.46
CA TRP A 362 -13.73 -19.08 -8.29
C TRP A 362 -12.94 -20.19 -7.62
N ALA A 363 -13.53 -21.37 -7.50
CA ALA A 363 -12.91 -22.50 -6.82
C ALA A 363 -12.87 -23.76 -7.70
N SER A 364 -11.79 -24.53 -7.56
CA SER A 364 -11.61 -25.80 -8.27
C SER A 364 -12.65 -26.83 -7.83
N GLU A 365 -13.33 -27.40 -8.82
CA GLU A 365 -14.37 -28.42 -8.63
C GLU A 365 -14.01 -29.70 -9.40
N TYR A 366 -14.21 -30.86 -8.76
CA TYR A 366 -13.89 -32.14 -9.40
C TYR A 366 -14.78 -32.38 -10.62
N GLY A 367 -14.17 -32.71 -11.76
CA GLY A 367 -14.88 -32.93 -13.02
C GLY A 367 -15.32 -31.65 -13.75
N ARG A 368 -14.90 -30.46 -13.28
CA ARG A 368 -15.09 -29.19 -13.99
C ARG A 368 -13.76 -28.45 -14.14
N ASP A 369 -13.24 -28.42 -15.36
CA ASP A 369 -11.95 -27.79 -15.63
C ASP A 369 -11.97 -26.27 -15.44
N GLU A 370 -13.10 -25.62 -15.71
CA GLU A 370 -13.31 -24.17 -15.47
C GLU A 370 -13.70 -23.84 -14.02
N GLY A 371 -13.74 -24.84 -13.13
CA GLY A 371 -14.12 -24.66 -11.73
C GLY A 371 -15.58 -24.24 -11.55
N ARG A 372 -15.86 -23.54 -10.45
CA ARG A 372 -17.18 -23.05 -10.08
C ARG A 372 -17.08 -21.67 -9.43
N LEU A 373 -17.93 -20.74 -9.87
CA LEU A 373 -18.20 -19.51 -9.13
C LEU A 373 -18.90 -19.87 -7.82
N VAL A 374 -18.25 -19.59 -6.70
CA VAL A 374 -18.74 -19.97 -5.36
C VAL A 374 -19.27 -18.80 -4.56
N TYR A 375 -18.94 -17.57 -4.94
CA TYR A 375 -19.47 -16.36 -4.33
C TYR A 375 -19.26 -15.16 -5.23
N ARG A 376 -20.18 -14.19 -5.17
CA ARG A 376 -20.08 -12.90 -5.84
C ARG A 376 -20.72 -11.82 -4.98
N LYS A 377 -20.13 -10.62 -4.95
CA LYS A 377 -20.69 -9.47 -4.22
C LYS A 377 -20.29 -8.14 -4.88
N GLN A 378 -21.20 -7.17 -4.84
CA GLN A 378 -20.88 -5.78 -5.18
C GLN A 378 -20.06 -5.17 -4.05
N ILE A 379 -18.86 -4.69 -4.35
CA ILE A 379 -17.90 -4.17 -3.36
C ILE A 379 -17.86 -2.64 -3.35
N LYS A 380 -18.22 -2.01 -4.48
CA LYS A 380 -18.46 -0.57 -4.61
C LYS A 380 -19.67 -0.30 -5.50
N GLY A 381 -20.47 0.69 -5.11
CA GLY A 381 -21.54 1.25 -5.95
C GLY A 381 -20.96 2.18 -7.01
N PRO A 382 -21.81 2.68 -7.93
CA PRO A 382 -21.38 3.69 -8.90
C PRO A 382 -20.83 4.91 -8.16
N PHE A 383 -19.88 5.60 -8.79
CA PHE A 383 -19.44 6.89 -8.29
C PHE A 383 -20.66 7.83 -8.20
N PRO A 384 -20.69 8.70 -7.18
CA PRO A 384 -21.66 9.77 -7.18
C PRO A 384 -21.53 10.54 -8.51
N GLU A 385 -22.65 10.95 -9.09
CA GLU A 385 -22.66 11.79 -10.29
C GLU A 385 -21.63 12.91 -10.11
N ARG A 386 -20.56 12.90 -10.92
CA ARG A 386 -19.61 14.00 -10.99
C ARG A 386 -20.39 15.17 -11.56
N VAL A 387 -20.99 15.96 -10.68
CA VAL A 387 -21.31 17.34 -11.02
C VAL A 387 -19.97 18.03 -10.94
N ASP A 388 -19.25 18.02 -12.07
CA ASP A 388 -18.01 18.79 -12.17
C ASP A 388 -18.38 20.21 -11.74
N PRO A 389 -17.80 20.72 -10.63
CA PRO A 389 -17.95 22.12 -10.32
C PRO A 389 -17.50 22.89 -11.58
N PRO A 390 -18.13 24.02 -11.91
CA PRO A 390 -17.65 24.84 -13.02
C PRO A 390 -16.15 25.06 -12.85
N ASP A 391 -15.40 24.95 -13.96
CA ASP A 391 -13.95 25.12 -13.95
C ASP A 391 -13.61 26.34 -13.11
N PRO A 392 -12.81 26.18 -12.04
CA PRO A 392 -12.46 27.29 -11.19
C PRO A 392 -11.82 28.40 -12.04
N GLU A 393 -12.41 29.58 -12.01
CA GLU A 393 -11.81 30.76 -12.64
C GLU A 393 -10.57 31.14 -11.82
N TYR A 394 -9.42 31.16 -12.48
CA TYR A 394 -8.15 31.61 -11.90
C TYR A 394 -7.80 32.99 -12.43
N ASP A 395 -7.26 33.84 -11.55
CA ASP A 395 -6.78 35.16 -11.96
C ASP A 395 -5.57 35.01 -12.90
N PRO A 396 -5.55 35.71 -14.05
CA PRO A 396 -4.42 35.64 -14.97
C PRO A 396 -3.18 36.27 -14.33
N ILE A 397 -2.09 35.51 -14.26
CA ILE A 397 -0.81 36.01 -13.76
C ILE A 397 -0.18 36.91 -14.83
N THR A 398 0.26 38.10 -14.47
CA THR A 398 0.99 38.99 -15.39
C THR A 398 2.50 38.77 -15.25
N PRO A 399 3.28 38.75 -16.36
CA PRO A 399 4.73 38.59 -16.26
C PRO A 399 5.38 39.68 -15.39
N GLY A 400 6.16 39.26 -14.39
CA GLY A 400 6.84 40.16 -13.46
C GLY A 400 5.96 40.71 -12.33
N GLU A 401 4.72 40.22 -12.21
CA GLU A 401 3.83 40.55 -11.10
C GLU A 401 4.39 40.03 -9.77
N THR A 402 4.30 40.87 -8.74
CA THR A 402 4.72 40.56 -7.38
C THR A 402 3.52 40.63 -6.44
N VAL A 403 3.61 39.88 -5.34
CA VAL A 403 2.62 39.92 -4.26
C VAL A 403 3.33 40.17 -2.94
N ARG A 404 2.67 40.94 -2.07
CA ARG A 404 3.10 41.16 -0.69
C ARG A 404 2.27 40.28 0.23
N VAL A 405 2.92 39.35 0.92
CA VAL A 405 2.28 38.38 1.81
C VAL A 405 3.09 38.19 3.08
N PRO A 406 2.47 37.84 4.23
CA PRO A 406 3.22 37.43 5.40
C PRO A 406 4.01 36.14 5.13
N VAL A 407 5.16 35.95 5.80
CA VAL A 407 5.93 34.70 5.70
C VAL A 407 5.13 33.50 6.20
N SER A 408 4.27 33.71 7.20
CA SER A 408 3.32 32.72 7.70
C SER A 408 2.05 33.41 8.17
N GLU A 409 0.90 32.78 7.94
CA GLU A 409 -0.39 33.24 8.47
C GLU A 409 -0.58 32.87 9.95
N ARG A 410 0.34 32.08 10.54
CA ARG A 410 0.23 31.63 11.92
C ARG A 410 0.58 32.70 12.94
N ASP A 411 -0.11 32.61 14.07
CA ASP A 411 0.20 33.44 15.24
C ASP A 411 1.34 32.82 16.08
N TYR A 412 2.55 33.33 15.86
CA TYR A 412 3.72 33.01 16.66
C TYR A 412 3.86 33.89 17.92
N GLU A 413 2.87 34.71 18.30
CA GLU A 413 3.01 35.52 19.52
C GLU A 413 3.10 34.66 20.78
N ARG A 414 4.15 34.87 21.57
CA ARG A 414 4.40 34.15 22.83
C ARG A 414 4.81 35.12 23.94
N GLY A 415 4.29 34.90 25.15
CA GLY A 415 4.59 35.71 26.34
C GLY A 415 5.99 35.47 26.92
N GLY A 416 6.43 36.34 27.84
CA GLY A 416 7.80 36.33 28.37
C GLY A 416 8.22 35.03 29.08
N LEU A 417 7.32 34.36 29.80
CA LEU A 417 7.61 33.06 30.42
C LEU A 417 7.87 31.97 29.37
N TRP A 418 7.15 31.98 28.25
CA TRP A 418 7.36 31.03 27.16
C TRP A 418 8.72 31.25 26.50
N ARG A 419 9.03 32.51 26.15
CA ARG A 419 10.32 32.89 25.56
C ARG A 419 11.51 32.58 26.47
N PHE A 420 11.33 32.67 27.79
CA PHE A 420 12.36 32.28 28.76
C PHE A 420 12.70 30.78 28.66
N PHE A 421 11.72 29.90 28.51
CA PHE A 421 11.95 28.45 28.46
C PHE A 421 12.30 27.93 27.06
N PHE A 422 11.68 28.48 26.01
CA PHE A 422 11.81 27.99 24.63
C PHE A 422 12.70 28.87 23.76
N GLY A 423 13.15 30.05 24.23
CA GLY A 423 13.99 30.98 23.49
C GLY A 423 13.19 32.00 22.66
N GLU A 424 13.88 33.00 22.09
CA GLU A 424 13.27 34.08 21.29
C GLU A 424 12.90 33.67 19.84
N HIS A 425 13.61 32.68 19.27
CA HIS A 425 13.38 32.16 17.92
C HIS A 425 13.36 33.26 16.83
N TYR A 426 12.90 32.95 15.62
CA TYR A 426 12.74 33.89 14.49
C TYR A 426 11.29 34.35 14.30
N ARG A 427 10.50 34.44 15.38
CA ARG A 427 9.06 34.73 15.31
C ARG A 427 8.75 36.05 14.60
N ASP A 428 9.57 37.07 14.83
CA ASP A 428 9.46 38.37 14.16
C ASP A 428 9.67 38.26 12.63
N VAL A 429 10.49 37.29 12.18
CA VAL A 429 10.72 37.02 10.75
C VAL A 429 9.51 36.30 10.14
N TYR A 430 8.90 35.34 10.84
CA TYR A 430 7.68 34.67 10.38
C TYR A 430 6.47 35.61 10.32
N LYS A 431 6.45 36.67 11.14
CA LYS A 431 5.42 37.71 11.13
C LYS A 431 5.65 38.79 10.06
N ALA A 432 6.84 38.88 9.48
CA ALA A 432 7.16 39.90 8.51
C ALA A 432 6.41 39.67 7.18
N GLU A 433 6.07 40.76 6.50
CA GLU A 433 5.61 40.70 5.12
C GLU A 433 6.79 40.74 4.15
N VAL A 434 6.73 39.91 3.12
CA VAL A 434 7.70 39.84 2.04
C VAL A 434 7.03 40.12 0.71
N GLU A 435 7.74 40.78 -0.18
CA GLU A 435 7.32 41.00 -1.56
C GLU A 435 8.07 40.04 -2.47
N VAL A 436 7.34 39.17 -3.15
CA VAL A 436 7.89 38.05 -3.93
C VAL A 436 7.18 37.92 -5.28
N PRO A 437 7.84 37.37 -6.32
CA PRO A 437 7.21 37.16 -7.61
C PRO A 437 6.12 36.08 -7.55
N LEU A 438 5.06 36.27 -8.33
CA LEU A 438 4.09 35.20 -8.61
C LEU A 438 4.74 34.13 -9.50
N PHE A 439 4.54 32.86 -9.16
CA PHE A 439 5.03 31.72 -9.91
C PHE A 439 3.98 31.22 -10.89
N ASP A 440 4.32 31.31 -12.17
CA ASP A 440 3.49 30.89 -13.28
C ASP A 440 4.11 29.64 -13.92
N LEU A 441 3.44 28.49 -13.75
CA LEU A 441 3.90 27.20 -14.24
C LEU A 441 3.95 27.16 -15.78
N GLU A 442 3.02 27.82 -16.46
CA GLU A 442 2.95 27.81 -17.93
C GLU A 442 4.08 28.62 -18.56
N ARG A 443 4.68 29.56 -17.82
CA ARG A 443 5.73 30.44 -18.33
C ARG A 443 7.12 30.11 -17.83
N TYR A 444 7.24 29.54 -16.63
CA TYR A 444 8.54 29.20 -16.08
C TYR A 444 9.26 28.20 -16.99
N LEU A 445 10.42 28.60 -17.52
CA LEU A 445 11.24 27.81 -18.46
C LEU A 445 10.53 27.35 -19.75
N GLY A 446 9.43 27.99 -20.13
CA GLY A 446 8.61 27.60 -21.29
C GLY A 446 7.43 26.69 -20.96
N GLY A 447 7.25 26.36 -19.68
CA GLY A 447 6.22 25.44 -19.21
C GLY A 447 6.84 24.39 -18.30
N VAL A 448 6.24 24.19 -17.13
CA VAL A 448 6.57 23.12 -16.20
C VAL A 448 5.30 22.47 -15.68
N GLU A 449 5.34 21.16 -15.49
CA GLU A 449 4.21 20.37 -15.05
C GLU A 449 4.45 19.81 -13.64
N PRO A 450 3.45 19.84 -12.74
CA PRO A 450 3.52 19.11 -11.49
C PRO A 450 3.57 17.60 -11.72
N ILE A 451 4.56 16.92 -11.15
CA ILE A 451 4.78 15.47 -11.36
C ILE A 451 4.63 14.62 -10.09
N LYS A 452 4.93 15.17 -8.90
CA LYS A 452 4.94 14.37 -7.66
C LYS A 452 4.80 15.23 -6.41
N ARG A 453 4.01 14.76 -5.44
CA ARG A 453 3.97 15.31 -4.07
C ARG A 453 5.25 14.92 -3.31
N GLY A 454 5.70 15.74 -2.37
CA GLY A 454 6.89 15.45 -1.56
C GLY A 454 6.91 16.19 -0.21
N GLY A 455 8.05 16.11 0.48
CA GLY A 455 8.34 16.90 1.68
C GLY A 455 8.08 16.20 3.04
N GLY A 456 7.65 14.95 3.01
CA GLY A 456 7.56 14.07 4.19
C GLY A 456 6.59 14.60 5.25
N ALA A 457 6.78 14.19 6.51
CA ALA A 457 5.87 14.50 7.61
C ALA A 457 5.85 15.97 8.08
N GLN A 458 6.73 16.84 7.55
CA GLN A 458 6.92 18.22 8.05
C GLN A 458 6.72 19.33 7.02
N THR A 459 6.90 19.07 5.72
CA THR A 459 6.86 20.13 4.71
C THR A 459 6.02 19.70 3.52
N ASN A 460 5.19 20.59 2.99
CA ASN A 460 4.54 20.35 1.71
C ASN A 460 5.56 20.71 0.62
N SER A 461 6.01 19.70 -0.13
CA SER A 461 6.79 19.93 -1.34
C SER A 461 6.04 19.45 -2.57
N LEU A 462 6.22 20.12 -3.70
CA LEU A 462 5.73 19.71 -5.00
C LEU A 462 6.91 19.62 -5.97
N ARG A 463 7.07 18.48 -6.62
CA ARG A 463 8.03 18.31 -7.71
C ARG A 463 7.37 18.76 -9.01
N ILE A 464 8.10 19.56 -9.76
CA ILE A 464 7.70 20.04 -11.08
C ILE A 464 8.81 19.70 -12.07
N GLU A 465 8.44 19.44 -13.32
CA GLU A 465 9.36 19.03 -14.37
C GLU A 465 9.17 19.91 -15.61
N ASP A 466 10.27 20.25 -16.29
CA ASP A 466 10.22 20.95 -17.57
C ASP A 466 10.21 19.99 -18.77
N GLU A 467 9.96 20.50 -19.98
CA GLU A 467 9.94 19.69 -21.21
C GLU A 467 11.24 18.93 -21.50
N LYS A 468 12.34 19.24 -20.80
CA LYS A 468 13.64 18.56 -20.93
C LYS A 468 13.86 17.50 -19.85
N GLY A 469 12.89 17.23 -18.99
CA GLY A 469 13.00 16.31 -17.86
C GLY A 469 13.71 16.90 -16.64
N ARG A 470 14.02 18.20 -16.61
CA ARG A 470 14.71 18.80 -15.45
C ARG A 470 13.73 19.05 -14.33
N GLN A 471 14.02 18.48 -13.17
CA GLN A 471 13.14 18.59 -12.01
C GLN A 471 13.52 19.74 -11.09
N TYR A 472 12.48 20.36 -10.54
CA TYR A 472 12.56 21.38 -9.51
C TYR A 472 11.64 21.01 -8.35
N THR A 473 11.96 21.49 -7.16
CA THR A 473 11.13 21.32 -5.98
C THR A 473 10.62 22.66 -5.50
N LEU A 474 9.30 22.79 -5.37
CA LEU A 474 8.63 23.85 -4.64
C LEU A 474 8.45 23.37 -3.20
N ARG A 475 9.29 23.85 -2.27
CA ARG A 475 9.23 23.48 -0.85
C ARG A 475 8.58 24.59 -0.03
N SER A 476 7.48 24.29 0.67
CA SER A 476 6.77 25.31 1.46
C SER A 476 7.69 25.95 2.50
N ILE A 477 7.66 27.28 2.58
CA ILE A 477 8.39 28.04 3.59
C ILE A 477 7.68 27.95 4.94
N ASP A 478 6.35 27.97 4.92
CA ASP A 478 5.54 27.72 6.12
C ASP A 478 5.24 26.23 6.28
N LYS A 479 5.67 25.63 7.40
CA LYS A 479 5.61 24.17 7.63
C LYS A 479 4.32 23.78 8.31
N ASP A 480 3.64 22.71 7.90
CA ASP A 480 2.40 22.25 8.55
C ASP A 480 2.65 21.22 9.67
N ALA A 481 2.42 21.63 10.92
CA ALA A 481 2.63 20.79 12.11
C ALA A 481 1.51 19.77 12.33
N SER A 482 0.32 20.00 11.77
CA SER A 482 -0.84 19.12 11.94
C SER A 482 -0.58 17.71 11.40
N ARG A 483 0.36 17.58 10.46
CA ARG A 483 0.82 16.32 9.86
C ARG A 483 1.83 15.55 10.74
N THR A 484 2.52 16.23 11.64
CA THR A 484 3.54 15.62 12.52
C THR A 484 2.94 15.11 13.82
N VAL A 485 1.86 15.74 14.29
CA VAL A 485 1.27 15.44 15.60
C VAL A 485 0.01 14.59 15.42
N PRO A 486 -0.02 13.32 15.86
CA PRO A 486 -1.20 12.47 15.69
C PRO A 486 -2.35 12.89 16.63
N TYR A 487 -3.58 12.57 16.24
CA TYR A 487 -4.75 12.69 17.13
C TYR A 487 -4.55 11.82 18.40
N PRO A 488 -4.94 12.28 19.61
CA PRO A 488 -5.60 13.55 19.95
C PRO A 488 -4.66 14.71 20.27
N PHE A 489 -3.35 14.55 20.06
CA PHE A 489 -2.35 15.56 20.44
C PHE A 489 -2.34 16.77 19.50
N ASN A 490 -2.92 16.64 18.30
CA ASN A 490 -3.13 17.73 17.34
C ASN A 490 -4.21 18.75 17.75
N GLN A 491 -4.82 18.62 18.93
CA GLN A 491 -5.81 19.56 19.47
C GLN A 491 -5.35 20.24 20.76
N ASN A 492 -4.10 20.01 21.18
CA ASN A 492 -3.60 20.35 22.50
C ASN A 492 -2.33 21.21 22.43
N VAL A 493 -1.87 21.68 23.60
CA VAL A 493 -0.60 22.43 23.82
C VAL A 493 0.63 21.78 23.14
N VAL A 494 0.60 20.46 22.89
CA VAL A 494 1.66 19.76 22.17
C VAL A 494 1.81 20.27 20.73
N LEU A 495 0.71 20.56 20.03
CA LEU A 495 0.74 21.15 18.70
C LEU A 495 1.36 22.55 18.77
N ASP A 496 0.94 23.39 19.72
CA ASP A 496 1.48 24.74 19.90
C ASP A 496 3.01 24.75 20.13
N ILE A 497 3.54 23.75 20.85
CA ILE A 497 4.99 23.59 21.07
C ILE A 497 5.69 23.18 19.77
N VAL A 498 5.13 22.24 19.01
CA VAL A 498 5.72 21.77 17.75
C VAL A 498 5.72 22.87 16.70
N GLU A 499 4.60 23.60 16.57
CA GLU A 499 4.48 24.77 15.70
C GLU A 499 5.49 25.86 16.10
N ASP A 500 5.57 26.17 17.39
CA ASP A 500 6.52 27.16 17.89
C ASP A 500 7.99 26.75 17.61
N ASN A 501 8.31 25.47 17.66
CA ASN A 501 9.63 24.96 17.34
C ASN A 501 10.01 25.17 15.85
N PHE A 502 9.06 25.28 14.92
CA PHE A 502 9.38 25.62 13.53
C PHE A 502 9.97 27.02 13.41
N SER A 503 9.53 27.95 14.27
CA SER A 503 10.10 29.31 14.32
C SER A 503 11.55 29.35 14.80
N ALA A 504 12.09 28.26 15.38
CA ALA A 504 13.49 28.16 15.75
C ALA A 504 14.44 28.17 14.53
N SER A 505 13.94 27.78 13.36
CA SER A 505 14.69 27.81 12.09
C SER A 505 14.37 29.07 11.27
N HIS A 506 15.39 29.70 10.69
CA HIS A 506 15.19 30.88 9.85
C HIS A 506 14.51 30.48 8.53
N PRO A 507 13.36 31.09 8.16
CA PRO A 507 12.56 30.63 7.01
C PRO A 507 13.32 30.74 5.67
N PHE A 508 14.20 31.74 5.56
CA PHE A 508 15.03 31.97 4.37
C PHE A 508 16.49 31.51 4.51
N GLY A 509 16.79 30.61 5.47
CA GLY A 509 18.16 30.17 5.74
C GLY A 509 18.87 29.57 4.52
N ALA A 510 18.13 28.92 3.63
CA ALA A 510 18.65 28.36 2.39
C ALA A 510 19.22 29.42 1.42
N LEU A 511 18.61 30.61 1.35
CA LEU A 511 19.14 31.71 0.52
C LEU A 511 20.53 32.16 1.02
N ALA A 512 20.66 32.32 2.34
CA ALA A 512 21.93 32.71 2.95
C ALA A 512 22.98 31.61 2.78
N ALA A 513 22.60 30.34 2.93
CA ALA A 513 23.49 29.21 2.72
C ALA A 513 24.02 29.16 1.27
N ALA A 514 23.14 29.35 0.28
CA ALA A 514 23.54 29.36 -1.14
C ALA A 514 24.55 30.48 -1.46
N GLU A 515 24.30 31.71 -0.99
CA GLU A 515 25.24 32.82 -1.19
C GLU A 515 26.60 32.58 -0.51
N LEU A 516 26.60 31.99 0.69
CA LEU A 516 27.85 31.61 1.35
C LEU A 516 28.60 30.52 0.58
N SER A 517 27.91 29.46 0.15
CA SER A 517 28.48 28.36 -0.64
C SER A 517 29.11 28.86 -1.94
N LYS A 518 28.42 29.77 -2.64
CA LYS A 518 28.94 30.44 -3.84
C LYS A 518 30.26 31.15 -3.59
N VAL A 519 30.40 31.88 -2.48
CA VAL A 519 31.63 32.61 -2.13
C VAL A 519 32.81 31.66 -1.86
N VAL A 520 32.55 30.50 -1.26
CA VAL A 520 33.60 29.52 -0.92
C VAL A 520 33.80 28.44 -1.99
N GLY A 521 33.06 28.48 -3.09
CA GLY A 521 33.17 27.53 -4.20
C GLY A 521 32.67 26.12 -3.88
N ILE A 522 31.65 26.00 -3.03
CA ILE A 522 30.97 24.73 -2.74
C ILE A 522 29.76 24.60 -3.65
N ASN A 523 29.57 23.42 -4.26
CA ASN A 523 28.40 23.13 -5.10
C ASN A 523 27.09 23.38 -4.31
N HIS A 524 26.13 24.01 -4.96
CA HIS A 524 24.92 24.49 -4.29
C HIS A 524 23.74 24.55 -5.27
N ASN A 525 22.53 24.54 -4.71
CA ASN A 525 21.32 24.89 -5.45
C ASN A 525 21.14 26.41 -5.53
N ASN A 526 20.22 26.90 -6.37
CA ASN A 526 19.91 28.32 -6.51
C ASN A 526 18.50 28.62 -6.00
N PRO A 527 18.29 28.55 -4.66
CA PRO A 527 16.96 28.71 -4.09
C PRO A 527 16.38 30.09 -4.41
N LYS A 528 15.13 30.11 -4.87
CA LYS A 528 14.36 31.34 -5.13
C LYS A 528 13.08 31.31 -4.33
N VAL A 529 12.70 32.44 -3.74
CA VAL A 529 11.40 32.57 -3.08
C VAL A 529 10.38 32.99 -4.11
N VAL A 530 9.29 32.25 -4.20
CA VAL A 530 8.18 32.51 -5.11
C VAL A 530 6.86 32.33 -4.37
N TYR A 531 5.82 33.04 -4.79
CA TYR A 531 4.45 32.79 -4.35
C TYR A 531 3.73 32.01 -5.43
N LEU A 532 3.16 30.85 -5.07
CA LEU A 532 2.44 30.01 -6.01
C LEU A 532 0.94 30.27 -5.89
N PRO A 533 0.33 31.14 -6.73
CA PRO A 533 -1.10 31.31 -6.72
C PRO A 533 -1.79 30.05 -7.27
N ARG A 534 -3.07 29.90 -6.91
CA ARG A 534 -3.95 28.96 -7.61
C ARG A 534 -4.01 29.29 -9.11
N GLN A 535 -3.83 28.29 -9.96
CA GLN A 535 -3.80 28.44 -11.42
C GLN A 535 -4.18 27.13 -12.12
N ALA A 536 -4.60 27.21 -13.38
CA ALA A 536 -5.07 26.03 -14.13
C ALA A 536 -3.99 24.94 -14.24
N ALA A 537 -2.75 25.31 -14.50
CA ALA A 537 -1.61 24.39 -14.61
C ALA A 537 -1.26 23.62 -13.32
N LEU A 538 -1.80 24.02 -12.15
CA LEU A 538 -1.67 23.24 -10.92
C LEU A 538 -2.64 22.06 -10.84
N GLY A 539 -3.71 22.02 -11.66
CA GLY A 539 -4.69 20.93 -11.68
C GLY A 539 -5.22 20.56 -10.29
N GLU A 540 -5.17 19.27 -9.96
CA GLU A 540 -5.61 18.71 -8.67
C GLU A 540 -4.79 19.20 -7.46
N TYR A 541 -3.59 19.76 -7.68
CA TYR A 541 -2.70 20.22 -6.61
C TYR A 541 -3.10 21.60 -6.07
N ASN A 542 -4.04 22.31 -6.71
CA ASN A 542 -4.50 23.64 -6.30
C ASN A 542 -4.98 23.70 -4.85
N ASP A 543 -5.63 22.65 -4.34
CA ASP A 543 -6.18 22.65 -2.99
C ASP A 543 -5.12 22.50 -1.89
N ASP A 544 -4.06 21.74 -2.17
CA ASP A 544 -3.01 21.45 -1.20
C ASP A 544 -1.80 22.40 -1.33
N TYR A 545 -1.59 22.99 -2.51
CA TYR A 545 -0.37 23.77 -2.84
C TYR A 545 -0.62 25.20 -3.31
N GLY A 546 -1.85 25.54 -3.71
CA GLY A 546 -2.15 26.89 -4.16
C GLY A 546 -2.13 27.91 -3.02
N ASN A 547 -1.78 29.15 -3.36
CA ASN A 547 -1.77 30.34 -2.51
C ASN A 547 -0.77 30.31 -1.34
N ALA A 548 0.44 29.81 -1.56
CA ALA A 548 1.47 29.74 -0.52
C ALA A 548 2.87 30.17 -1.00
N LEU A 549 3.74 30.45 -0.04
CA LEU A 549 5.16 30.77 -0.25
C LEU A 549 6.00 29.51 -0.38
N TYR A 550 6.78 29.45 -1.45
CA TYR A 550 7.66 28.33 -1.74
C TYR A 550 9.10 28.79 -1.93
N LEU A 551 10.00 27.91 -1.53
CA LEU A 551 11.38 27.90 -1.98
C LEU A 551 11.45 26.99 -3.21
N LEU A 552 11.72 27.59 -4.37
CA LEU A 552 11.96 26.90 -5.62
C LEU A 552 13.44 26.55 -5.72
N GLU A 553 13.75 25.26 -5.80
CA GLU A 553 15.11 24.73 -5.80
C GLU A 553 15.26 23.72 -6.95
N GLU A 554 16.38 23.76 -7.67
CA GLU A 554 16.75 22.71 -8.61
C GLU A 554 16.95 21.39 -7.86
N ARG A 555 16.43 20.29 -8.41
CA ARG A 555 16.70 18.94 -7.91
C ARG A 555 17.81 18.33 -8.76
N PRO A 556 19.01 18.06 -8.21
CA PRO A 556 20.07 17.41 -8.97
C PRO A 556 19.62 16.02 -9.41
N ASP A 557 19.98 15.68 -10.65
CA ASP A 557 19.76 14.40 -11.32
C ASP A 557 20.91 14.19 -12.31
N ASP A 558 21.51 13.00 -12.28
CA ASP A 558 22.77 12.69 -12.96
C ASP A 558 22.64 12.59 -14.48
N GLU A 559 21.44 12.36 -14.99
CA GLU A 559 21.19 12.22 -16.42
C GLU A 559 20.84 13.55 -17.06
N VAL A 560 20.07 14.39 -16.37
CA VAL A 560 19.47 15.59 -16.98
C VAL A 560 20.22 16.89 -16.67
N TRP A 561 21.00 16.94 -15.58
CA TRP A 561 21.74 18.15 -15.18
C TRP A 561 23.23 18.14 -15.55
N GLN A 562 23.64 17.32 -16.53
CA GLN A 562 25.05 17.13 -16.90
C GLN A 562 25.82 18.42 -17.18
N ASP A 563 25.15 19.46 -17.71
CA ASP A 563 25.76 20.75 -18.04
C ASP A 563 25.69 21.79 -16.91
N ALA A 564 25.17 21.44 -15.72
CA ALA A 564 24.98 22.36 -14.60
C ALA A 564 26.27 22.56 -13.80
N GLU A 565 27.03 23.59 -14.14
CA GLU A 565 28.29 23.96 -13.47
C GLU A 565 28.13 24.17 -11.94
N PHE A 566 26.95 24.65 -11.49
CA PHE A 566 26.65 24.86 -10.06
C PHE A 566 26.43 23.57 -9.27
N PHE A 567 26.16 22.45 -9.95
CA PHE A 567 26.21 21.09 -9.40
C PHE A 567 27.56 20.40 -9.66
N GLY A 568 28.57 21.13 -10.14
CA GLY A 568 29.90 20.58 -10.36
C GLY A 568 29.97 19.47 -11.41
N TYR A 569 29.03 19.46 -12.36
CA TYR A 569 28.78 18.37 -13.32
C TYR A 569 28.39 17.08 -12.55
N PRO A 570 27.09 16.73 -12.47
CA PRO A 570 26.50 15.92 -11.39
C PRO A 570 27.05 14.51 -11.09
N GLU A 571 27.98 13.95 -11.88
CA GLU A 571 28.69 12.67 -11.57
C GLU A 571 29.45 12.62 -10.21
N LYS A 572 29.45 13.70 -9.42
CA LYS A 572 30.21 13.82 -8.15
C LYS A 572 29.37 14.19 -6.93
N ILE A 573 28.04 14.25 -7.06
CA ILE A 573 27.13 14.61 -5.96
C ILE A 573 26.01 13.57 -5.84
N GLU A 574 26.36 12.35 -5.44
CA GLU A 574 25.45 11.45 -4.71
C GLU A 574 26.13 10.93 -3.44
#